data_AF-A0A7S1G794-F1
#
_entry.id   AF-A0A7S1G794-F1
#
_cell.length_a   1.000
_cell.length_b   1.000
_cell.length_c   1.000
_cell.angle_alpha   90.00
_cell.angle_beta   90.00
_cell.angle_gamma   90.00
#
_symmetry.space_group_name_H-M   'P 1'
#
loop_
_entity.id
_entity.type
_entity.pdbx_description
1 polymer ?
#
loop_
_entity_poly.entity_id
_entity_poly.type
_entity_poly.pdbx_seq_one_letter_code
_entity_poly.pdbx_strand_id
1 'polypeptide(L)'
;NAQLYVYGVVFNLMALGANDAHDGGSVAAGGLFHDYNALTVCLVFSFPVAGLSVAGILKHLDNIAAVYCHVASMLLVVVVSILFFSFAPTFSFACGFATCTLSLYLYRLTPTELLPADEQRHLQ
;
A
#
# COMPACT_ATOMS: atom_id res chain seq x y z
N ASN A 1 -17.85 5.12 12.26
CA ASN A 1 -17.08 5.13 10.99
C ASN A 1 -17.93 5.14 9.72
N ALA A 2 -19.17 4.64 9.72
CA ALA A 2 -20.06 4.67 8.53
C ALA A 2 -20.26 6.08 7.92
N GLN A 3 -20.33 7.11 8.75
CA GLN A 3 -20.51 8.50 8.30
C GLN A 3 -19.40 8.98 7.35
N LEU A 4 -18.13 8.59 7.58
CA LEU A 4 -17.01 8.97 6.72
C LEU A 4 -17.09 8.30 5.34
N TYR A 5 -17.52 7.03 5.30
CA TYR A 5 -17.74 6.31 4.05
C TYR A 5 -18.88 6.94 3.23
N VAL A 6 -19.96 7.38 3.89
CA VAL A 6 -21.06 8.08 3.21
C VAL A 6 -20.58 9.36 2.54
N TYR A 7 -19.76 10.18 3.22
CA TYR A 7 -19.17 11.37 2.58
C TYR A 7 -18.32 11.00 1.36
N GLY A 8 -17.48 9.97 1.46
CA GLY A 8 -16.69 9.48 0.34
C GLY A 8 -17.55 9.07 -0.86
N VAL A 9 -18.63 8.32 -0.63
CA VAL A 9 -19.56 7.91 -1.69
C VAL A 9 -20.23 9.12 -2.35
N VAL A 10 -20.71 10.09 -1.56
CA VAL A 10 -21.38 11.29 -2.09
C VAL A 10 -20.42 12.13 -2.96
N PHE A 11 -19.18 12.36 -2.50
CA PHE A 11 -18.19 13.10 -3.29
C PHE A 11 -17.79 12.37 -4.58
N ASN A 12 -17.62 11.04 -4.53
CA ASN A 12 -17.31 10.26 -5.73
C ASN A 12 -18.47 10.26 -6.74
N LEU A 13 -19.72 10.19 -6.29
CA LEU A 13 -20.89 10.28 -7.17
C LEU A 13 -21.04 11.68 -7.80
N MET A 14 -20.77 12.74 -7.02
CA MET A 14 -20.77 14.11 -7.54
C MET A 14 -19.66 14.31 -8.58
N ALA A 15 -18.46 13.83 -8.30
CA ALA A 15 -17.35 13.87 -9.24
C ALA A 15 -17.68 13.07 -10.51
N LEU A 16 -18.29 11.89 -10.38
CA LEU A 16 -18.72 11.09 -11.52
C LEU A 16 -19.72 11.86 -12.40
N GLY A 17 -20.74 12.49 -11.80
CA GLY A 17 -21.71 13.30 -12.55
C GLY A 17 -21.10 14.54 -13.21
N ALA A 18 -20.13 15.19 -12.56
CA ALA A 18 -19.42 16.33 -13.14
C ALA A 18 -18.53 15.93 -14.33
N ASN A 19 -17.84 14.79 -14.24
CA ASN A 19 -17.06 14.25 -15.36
C ASN A 19 -17.98 13.79 -16.50
N ASP A 20 -19.10 13.12 -16.19
CA ASP A 20 -20.06 12.66 -17.20
C ASP A 20 -20.71 13.82 -17.97
N ALA A 21 -21.02 14.93 -17.29
CA ALA A 21 -21.52 16.15 -17.93
C ALA A 21 -20.49 16.79 -18.88
N HIS A 22 -19.20 16.60 -18.62
CA HIS A 22 -18.11 17.10 -19.47
C HIS A 22 -17.80 16.15 -20.63
N ASP A 23 -17.91 14.84 -20.43
CA ASP A 23 -17.61 13.79 -21.43
C ASP A 23 -18.84 13.35 -22.26
N GLY A 24 -19.95 14.08 -22.19
CA GLY A 24 -21.09 13.91 -23.09
C GLY A 24 -22.12 12.85 -22.68
N GLY A 25 -22.20 12.48 -21.40
CA GLY A 25 -23.25 11.62 -20.86
C GLY A 25 -23.05 10.12 -21.07
N SER A 26 -21.81 9.68 -21.26
CA SER A 26 -21.48 8.26 -21.51
C SER A 26 -21.92 7.34 -20.35
N VAL A 27 -21.77 7.80 -19.11
CA VAL A 27 -22.21 7.06 -17.90
C VAL A 27 -23.72 7.14 -17.72
N ALA A 28 -24.35 8.27 -18.04
CA ALA A 28 -25.81 8.41 -18.01
C ALA A 28 -26.53 7.50 -19.02
N ALA A 29 -25.94 7.28 -20.20
CA ALA A 29 -26.49 6.41 -21.25
C ALA A 29 -26.09 4.94 -21.10
N GLY A 30 -24.85 4.67 -20.66
CA GLY A 30 -24.25 3.33 -20.57
C GLY A 30 -24.33 2.66 -19.20
N GLY A 31 -24.71 3.40 -18.15
CA GLY A 31 -24.77 2.95 -16.77
C GLY A 31 -23.44 3.04 -16.02
N LEU A 32 -23.47 2.86 -14.69
CA LEU A 32 -22.28 2.99 -13.82
C LEU A 32 -21.16 1.98 -14.11
N PHE A 33 -21.48 0.88 -14.77
CA PHE A 33 -20.55 -0.21 -15.11
C PHE A 33 -20.15 -0.21 -16.58
N HIS A 34 -20.43 0.86 -17.31
CA HIS A 34 -20.00 1.00 -18.70
C HIS A 34 -18.46 0.95 -18.78
N ASP A 35 -17.92 0.21 -19.74
CA ASP A 35 -16.48 0.01 -19.95
C ASP A 35 -15.69 -0.66 -18.80
N TYR A 36 -16.34 -1.39 -17.90
CA TYR A 36 -15.63 -2.13 -16.87
C TYR A 36 -14.93 -3.36 -17.48
N ASN A 37 -13.61 -3.36 -17.45
CA ASN A 37 -12.80 -4.52 -17.80
C ASN A 37 -12.68 -5.50 -16.60
N ALA A 38 -12.35 -6.76 -16.87
CA ALA A 38 -12.06 -7.77 -15.84
C ALA A 38 -10.97 -7.30 -14.85
N LEU A 39 -9.99 -6.53 -15.33
CA LEU A 39 -8.97 -5.90 -14.48
C LEU A 39 -9.56 -4.88 -13.50
N THR A 40 -10.52 -4.07 -13.93
CA THR A 40 -11.22 -3.09 -13.08
C THR A 40 -11.96 -3.80 -11.95
N VAL A 41 -12.69 -4.88 -12.27
CA VAL A 41 -13.40 -5.68 -11.26
C VAL A 41 -12.42 -6.30 -10.26
N CYS A 42 -11.33 -6.90 -10.75
CA CYS A 42 -10.27 -7.45 -9.89
C CYS A 42 -9.68 -6.39 -8.94
N LEU A 43 -9.45 -5.18 -9.44
CA LEU A 43 -8.91 -4.07 -8.67
C LEU A 43 -9.88 -3.62 -7.56
N VAL A 44 -11.18 -3.50 -7.88
CA VAL A 44 -12.23 -3.14 -6.92
C VAL A 44 -12.31 -4.12 -5.75
N PHE A 45 -12.09 -5.41 -5.97
CA PHE A 45 -12.01 -6.40 -4.89
C PHE A 45 -10.67 -6.38 -4.15
N SER A 46 -9.56 -6.10 -4.86
CA SER A 46 -8.22 -6.13 -4.28
C SER A 46 -7.98 -4.99 -3.27
N PHE A 47 -8.52 -3.80 -3.53
CA PHE A 47 -8.34 -2.63 -2.65
C PHE A 47 -8.91 -2.83 -1.23
N PRO A 48 -10.17 -3.27 -1.05
CA PRO A 48 -10.73 -3.58 0.27
C PRO A 48 -9.95 -4.69 0.99
N VAL A 49 -9.50 -5.73 0.27
CA VAL A 49 -8.70 -6.82 0.85
C VAL A 49 -7.36 -6.31 1.36
N ALA A 50 -6.69 -5.42 0.61
CA ALA A 50 -5.46 -4.78 1.05
C ALA A 50 -5.71 -3.92 2.31
N GLY A 51 -6.78 -3.12 2.32
CA GLY A 51 -7.16 -2.31 3.48
C GLY A 51 -7.51 -3.15 4.72
N LEU A 52 -8.22 -4.26 4.54
CA LEU A 52 -8.55 -5.19 5.62
C LEU A 52 -7.30 -5.91 6.15
N SER A 53 -6.36 -6.26 5.26
CA SER A 53 -5.07 -6.83 5.65
C SER A 53 -4.28 -5.89 6.56
N VAL A 54 -4.21 -4.60 6.21
CA VAL A 54 -3.55 -3.58 7.05
C VAL A 54 -4.27 -3.43 8.39
N ALA A 55 -5.62 -3.38 8.40
CA ALA A 55 -6.37 -3.35 9.65
C ALA A 55 -6.12 -4.59 10.52
N GLY A 56 -5.94 -5.77 9.90
CA GLY A 56 -5.58 -7.01 10.58
C GLY A 56 -4.18 -6.95 11.22
N ILE A 57 -3.20 -6.38 10.52
CA ILE A 57 -1.85 -6.16 11.06
C ILE A 57 -1.94 -5.24 12.27
N LEU A 58 -2.61 -4.10 12.15
CA LEU A 58 -2.73 -3.11 13.23
C LEU A 58 -3.51 -3.61 14.45
N LYS A 59 -4.35 -4.64 14.29
CA LYS A 59 -5.04 -5.26 15.40
C LYS A 59 -4.10 -6.08 16.29
N HIS A 60 -3.02 -6.63 15.73
CA HIS A 60 -2.13 -7.56 16.44
C HIS A 60 -0.69 -7.02 16.58
N LEU A 61 -0.33 -5.97 15.85
CA LEU A 61 0.98 -5.34 15.79
C LEU A 61 0.85 -3.81 15.80
N ASP A 62 1.97 -3.12 15.84
CA ASP A 62 2.03 -1.65 15.81
C ASP A 62 2.00 -1.06 14.39
N ASN A 63 1.67 0.23 14.30
CA ASN A 63 1.71 1.00 13.04
C ASN A 63 3.07 0.96 12.34
N ILE A 64 4.17 0.88 13.10
CA ILE A 64 5.52 0.81 12.53
C ILE A 64 5.69 -0.51 11.77
N ALA A 65 5.21 -1.64 12.32
CA ALA A 65 5.29 -2.94 11.67
C ALA A 65 4.51 -2.96 10.34
N ALA A 66 3.34 -2.32 10.29
CA ALA A 66 2.54 -2.21 9.07
C ALA A 66 3.29 -1.48 7.95
N VAL A 67 3.99 -0.38 8.27
CA VAL A 67 4.80 0.36 7.30
C VAL A 67 5.98 -0.49 6.81
N TYR A 68 6.68 -1.20 7.69
CA TYR A 68 7.78 -2.10 7.29
C TYR A 68 7.30 -3.27 6.43
N CYS A 69 6.11 -3.82 6.69
CA CYS A 69 5.49 -4.83 5.80
C CYS A 69 5.21 -4.25 4.41
N HIS A 70 4.73 -3.02 4.32
CA HIS A 70 4.51 -2.36 3.03
C HIS A 70 5.83 -2.17 2.26
N VAL A 71 6.90 -1.71 2.92
CA VAL A 71 8.23 -1.58 2.31
C VAL A 71 8.74 -2.94 1.83
N ALA A 72 8.63 -3.99 2.64
CA ALA A 72 9.03 -5.34 2.26
C ALA A 72 8.26 -5.85 1.02
N SER A 73 6.94 -5.61 0.95
CA SER A 73 6.13 -5.94 -0.22
C SER A 73 6.57 -5.15 -1.45
N MET A 74 6.90 -3.87 -1.29
CA MET A 74 7.39 -3.04 -2.41
C MET A 74 8.73 -3.58 -2.94
N LEU A 75 9.66 -3.96 -2.07
CA LEU A 75 10.94 -4.58 -2.49
C LEU A 75 10.71 -5.89 -3.24
N LEU A 76 9.75 -6.72 -2.81
CA LEU A 76 9.37 -7.94 -3.52
C LEU A 76 8.84 -7.61 -4.93
N VAL A 77 7.93 -6.65 -5.05
CA VAL A 77 7.39 -6.21 -6.35
C VAL A 77 8.50 -5.77 -7.29
N VAL A 78 9.51 -5.06 -6.79
CA VAL A 78 10.69 -4.67 -7.56
C VAL A 78 11.45 -5.89 -8.07
N VAL A 79 11.73 -6.87 -7.21
CA VAL A 79 12.44 -8.09 -7.61
C VAL A 79 11.66 -8.84 -8.69
N VAL A 80 10.36 -9.02 -8.49
CA VAL A 80 9.47 -9.64 -9.49
C VAL A 80 9.46 -8.83 -10.79
N SER A 81 9.45 -7.50 -10.71
CA SER A 81 9.47 -6.61 -11.87
C SER A 81 10.76 -6.75 -12.69
N ILE A 82 11.91 -6.91 -12.05
CA ILE A 82 13.19 -7.14 -12.75
C ILE A 82 13.18 -8.50 -13.46
N LEU A 83 12.64 -9.54 -12.81
CA LEU A 83 12.64 -10.90 -13.34
C LEU A 83 11.62 -11.12 -14.47
N PHE A 84 10.40 -10.57 -14.37
CA PHE A 84 9.31 -10.83 -15.31
C PHE A 84 9.15 -9.76 -16.38
N PHE A 85 9.46 -8.50 -16.08
CA PHE A 85 9.22 -7.38 -16.98
C PHE A 85 10.51 -6.78 -17.56
N SER A 86 11.67 -7.41 -17.32
CA SER A 86 13.00 -6.94 -17.75
C SER A 86 13.22 -5.46 -17.43
N PHE A 87 12.75 -5.02 -16.26
CA PHE A 87 12.85 -3.62 -15.84
C PHE A 87 14.33 -3.24 -15.66
N ALA A 88 14.79 -2.23 -16.39
CA ALA A 88 16.15 -1.71 -16.29
C ALA A 88 16.26 -0.73 -15.10
N PRO A 89 16.90 -1.12 -13.97
CA PRO A 89 16.99 -0.25 -12.82
C PRO A 89 17.88 0.97 -13.13
N THR A 90 17.41 2.16 -12.75
CA THR A 90 18.20 3.38 -12.82
C THR A 90 19.13 3.50 -11.61
N PHE A 91 20.19 4.29 -11.70
CA PHE A 91 21.13 4.48 -10.58
C PHE A 91 20.45 5.08 -9.34
N SER A 92 19.54 6.04 -9.54
CA SER A 92 18.74 6.64 -8.45
C SER A 92 17.84 5.60 -7.77
N PHE A 93 17.27 4.68 -8.54
CA PHE A 93 16.46 3.60 -8.01
C PHE A 93 17.29 2.63 -7.18
N ALA A 94 18.50 2.26 -7.63
CA ALA A 94 19.40 1.40 -6.88
C ALA A 94 19.79 2.01 -5.52
N CYS A 95 20.07 3.32 -5.47
CA CYS A 95 20.34 4.02 -4.23
C CYS A 95 19.14 3.96 -3.26
N GLY A 96 17.94 4.28 -3.74
CA GLY A 96 16.71 4.19 -2.93
C GLY A 96 16.42 2.78 -2.44
N PHE A 97 16.59 1.77 -3.31
CA PHE A 97 16.41 0.36 -2.97
C PHE A 97 17.40 -0.09 -1.88
N ALA A 98 18.67 0.32 -1.99
CA ALA A 98 19.69 0.03 -0.97
C ALA A 98 19.35 0.69 0.37
N THR A 99 18.91 1.95 0.38
CA THR A 99 18.49 2.65 1.61
C THR A 99 17.28 1.98 2.26
N CYS A 100 16.26 1.62 1.48
CA CYS A 100 15.07 0.91 1.99
C CYS A 100 15.44 -0.47 2.57
N THR A 101 16.33 -1.20 1.90
CA THR A 101 16.83 -2.50 2.38
C THR A 101 17.62 -2.35 3.68
N LEU A 102 18.48 -1.33 3.78
CA LEU A 102 19.23 -1.02 5.00
C LEU A 102 18.29 -0.66 6.16
N SER A 103 17.27 0.16 5.91
CA SER A 103 16.27 0.51 6.93
C SER A 103 15.52 -0.74 7.43
N LEU A 104 15.10 -1.62 6.53
CA LEU A 104 14.42 -2.87 6.90
C LEU A 104 15.35 -3.79 7.72
N TYR A 105 16.63 -3.84 7.37
CA TYR A 105 17.64 -4.61 8.11
C TYR A 105 17.83 -4.04 9.53
N LEU A 106 18.00 -2.73 9.67
CA LEU A 106 18.14 -2.07 10.97
C LEU A 106 16.90 -2.25 11.86
N TYR A 107 15.70 -2.26 11.28
CA TYR A 107 14.48 -2.51 12.05
C TYR A 107 14.39 -3.92 12.65
N ARG A 108 15.02 -4.91 12.01
CA ARG A 108 15.11 -6.28 12.55
C ARG A 108 16.12 -6.39 13.69
N LEU A 109 17.10 -5.50 13.74
CA LEU A 109 18.08 -5.43 14.83
C LEU A 109 17.43 -4.75 16.05
N THR A 110 16.87 -5.58 16.93
CA THR A 110 16.33 -5.14 18.23
C THR A 110 17.43 -4.43 19.04
N PRO A 111 17.12 -3.36 19.82
CA PRO A 111 18.10 -2.65 20.65
C PRO A 111 18.90 -3.52 21.64
N THR A 112 18.45 -4.74 21.92
CA THR A 112 19.07 -5.66 22.88
C THR A 112 20.48 -6.12 22.49
N GLU A 113 20.83 -6.12 21.20
CA GLU A 113 22.18 -6.43 20.71
C GLU A 113 23.14 -5.23 20.78
N LEU A 114 22.62 -4.02 21.04
CA LEU A 114 23.39 -2.77 21.11
C LEU A 114 23.64 -2.28 22.54
N LEU A 115 23.10 -2.97 23.56
CA LEU A 115 23.41 -2.70 24.96
C LEU A 115 24.69 -3.47 25.36
N PRO A 116 25.77 -2.81 25.84
CA PRO A 116 26.86 -3.52 26.48
C PRO A 116 26.34 -4.35 27.65
N ALA A 117 26.90 -5.55 27.84
CA ALA A 117 26.41 -6.61 28.74
C ALA A 117 26.13 -6.17 30.19
N ASP A 118 26.70 -5.04 30.62
CA ASP A 118 26.57 -4.48 31.97
C ASP A 118 25.18 -3.92 32.27
N GLU A 119 24.46 -3.42 31.26
CA GLU A 119 23.15 -2.78 31.44
C GLU A 119 21.97 -3.76 31.26
N GLN A 120 22.24 -4.94 30.68
CA GLN A 120 21.26 -6.04 30.59
C GLN A 120 20.86 -6.60 31.96
N ARG A 121 21.71 -6.44 32.98
CA ARG A 121 21.44 -6.93 34.35
C ARG A 121 20.47 -6.04 35.15
N HIS A 122 20.20 -4.81 34.69
CA HIS A 122 19.34 -3.85 35.42
C HIS A 122 17.88 -3.86 34.96
N LEU A 123 17.54 -4.63 33.92
CA LEU A 123 16.20 -4.71 33.32
C LEU A 123 15.51 -6.06 33.54
N GLN A 124 16.14 -7.00 34.26
CA GLN A 124 15.53 -8.22 34.78
C GLN A 124 15.28 -8.07 36.28
#